data_AF-A0AB74UIY6-F1
#
_entry.id   AF-A0AB74UIY6-F1
#
_cell.length_a   1.000
_cell.length_b   1.000
_cell.length_c   1.000
_cell.angle_alpha   90.00
_cell.angle_beta   90.00
_cell.angle_gamma   90.00
#
_symmetry.space_group_name_H-M   'P 1'
#
loop_
_entity.id
_entity.type
_entity.pdbx_description
1 polymer ?
#
loop_
_entity_poly.entity_id
_entity_poly.type
_entity_poly.pdbx_seq_one_letter_code
_entity_poly.pdbx_strand_id
1 'polypeptide(L)'
;MTIDTLTVGRAAQRAPQLDPQNAATAYLLRHCRGLDRAAALEDCTRHLMSEHAMTEARAELAALHASAELESLNQVAWLDLSASTEHVVVLRTAGGAPIPFTVGDLLAARELARDRGALRVVNHRPLPAVQ
;
A
#
# COMPACT_ATOMS: atom_id res chain seq x y z
N MET A 1 -40.47 -31.20 19.89
CA MET A 1 -39.05 -31.16 19.49
C MET A 1 -38.98 -31.57 18.04
N THR A 2 -38.83 -30.60 17.14
CA THR A 2 -38.69 -30.80 15.70
C THR A 2 -37.60 -29.85 15.25
N ILE A 3 -36.49 -30.41 14.78
CA ILE A 3 -35.36 -29.65 14.25
C ILE A 3 -35.57 -29.61 12.73
N ASP A 4 -35.98 -28.45 12.21
CA ASP A 4 -35.98 -28.19 10.78
C ASP A 4 -34.55 -27.90 10.33
N THR A 5 -33.94 -28.87 9.66
CA THR A 5 -32.69 -28.68 8.91
C THR A 5 -33.00 -27.91 7.63
N LEU A 6 -32.72 -26.61 7.63
CA LEU A 6 -32.70 -25.82 6.40
C LEU A 6 -31.43 -26.17 5.59
N THR A 7 -31.63 -26.90 4.51
CA THR A 7 -30.65 -27.08 3.42
C THR A 7 -30.29 -25.72 2.83
N VAL A 8 -29.08 -25.25 3.12
CA VAL A 8 -28.52 -24.07 2.45
C VAL A 8 -28.16 -24.47 1.03
N GLY A 9 -29.00 -24.04 0.09
CA GLY A 9 -28.72 -24.13 -1.34
C GLY A 9 -27.37 -23.47 -1.63
N ARG A 10 -26.55 -24.17 -2.42
CA ARG A 10 -25.25 -23.75 -2.94
C ARG A 10 -25.43 -22.56 -3.90
N ALA A 11 -25.83 -21.40 -3.37
CA ALA A 11 -25.66 -20.15 -4.06
C ALA A 11 -24.16 -19.95 -4.18
N ALA A 12 -23.65 -19.91 -5.41
CA ALA A 12 -22.28 -19.58 -5.70
C ALA A 12 -21.91 -18.29 -4.95
N GLN A 13 -21.24 -18.45 -3.81
CA GLN A 13 -20.64 -17.35 -3.08
C GLN A 13 -19.64 -16.75 -4.06
N ARG A 14 -20.02 -15.64 -4.71
CA ARG A 14 -19.02 -14.69 -5.20
C ARG A 14 -18.16 -14.43 -3.98
N ALA A 15 -16.92 -14.91 -4.01
CA ALA A 15 -15.96 -14.65 -2.96
C ALA A 15 -16.05 -13.15 -2.63
N PRO A 16 -16.06 -12.75 -1.34
CA PRO A 16 -16.09 -11.34 -1.00
C PRO A 16 -15.02 -10.65 -1.84
N GLN A 17 -15.42 -9.71 -2.70
CA GLN A 17 -14.46 -8.93 -3.49
C GLN A 17 -13.57 -8.27 -2.45
N LEU A 18 -12.35 -8.79 -2.32
CA LEU A 18 -11.38 -8.24 -1.40
C LEU A 18 -11.19 -6.78 -1.81
N ASP A 19 -11.35 -5.88 -0.85
CA ASP A 19 -10.87 -4.50 -0.97
C ASP A 19 -9.48 -4.54 -1.65
N PRO A 20 -9.21 -3.73 -2.68
CA PRO A 20 -7.96 -3.81 -3.43
C PRO A 20 -6.68 -3.87 -2.60
N GLN A 21 -6.65 -3.22 -1.44
CA GLN A 21 -5.52 -3.29 -0.52
C GLN A 21 -5.37 -4.68 0.12
N ASN A 22 -6.47 -5.36 0.43
CA ASN A 22 -6.47 -6.74 0.92
C ASN A 22 -6.01 -7.72 -0.18
N ALA A 23 -6.44 -7.51 -1.43
CA ALA A 23 -5.96 -8.31 -2.57
C ALA A 23 -4.45 -8.15 -2.77
N ALA A 24 -3.95 -6.91 -2.74
CA ALA A 24 -2.54 -6.59 -2.82
C ALA A 24 -1.73 -7.23 -1.67
N THR A 25 -2.22 -7.10 -0.43
CA THR A 25 -1.58 -7.69 0.75
C THR A 25 -1.49 -9.21 0.65
N ALA A 26 -2.58 -9.86 0.25
CA ALA A 26 -2.62 -11.31 0.07
C ALA A 26 -1.64 -11.77 -1.02
N TYR A 27 -1.54 -11.03 -2.13
CA TYR A 27 -0.59 -11.33 -3.19
C TYR A 27 0.85 -11.22 -2.72
N LEU A 28 1.23 -10.09 -2.11
CA LEU A 28 2.59 -9.84 -1.62
C LEU A 28 3.05 -10.91 -0.62
N LEU A 29 2.17 -11.32 0.31
CA LEU A 29 2.49 -12.35 1.31
C LEU A 29 2.69 -13.75 0.71
N ARG A 30 1.97 -14.08 -0.37
CA ARG A 30 1.98 -15.41 -1.00
C ARG A 30 3.07 -15.55 -2.05
N HIS A 31 3.28 -14.53 -2.88
CA HIS A 31 4.04 -14.66 -4.13
C HIS A 31 5.35 -13.89 -4.14
N CYS A 32 5.49 -12.86 -3.31
CA CYS A 32 6.64 -11.95 -3.39
C CYS A 32 7.71 -12.20 -2.31
N ARG A 33 7.68 -13.36 -1.64
CA ARG A 33 8.72 -13.70 -0.65
C ARG A 33 10.08 -13.87 -1.34
N GLY A 34 11.07 -13.11 -0.89
CA GLY A 34 12.43 -13.15 -1.41
C GLY A 34 12.70 -12.29 -2.65
N LEU A 35 11.67 -11.62 -3.19
CA LEU A 35 11.86 -10.59 -4.20
C LEU A 35 12.36 -9.30 -3.56
N ASP A 36 13.12 -8.51 -4.32
CA ASP A 36 13.33 -7.12 -3.95
C ASP A 36 12.00 -6.34 -4.03
N ARG A 37 11.94 -5.22 -3.31
CA ARG A 37 10.71 -4.42 -3.21
C ARG A 37 10.21 -3.94 -4.58
N ALA A 38 11.11 -3.58 -5.50
CA ALA A 38 10.71 -3.03 -6.79
C ALA A 38 10.03 -4.09 -7.65
N ALA A 39 10.60 -5.29 -7.72
CA ALA A 39 10.02 -6.45 -8.41
C ALA A 39 8.69 -6.87 -7.76
N ALA A 40 8.62 -6.94 -6.43
CA ALA A 40 7.40 -7.27 -5.71
C ALA A 40 6.24 -6.30 -6.02
N LEU A 41 6.53 -5.00 -6.05
CA LEU A 41 5.54 -3.98 -6.39
C LEU A 41 5.09 -4.06 -7.85
N GLU A 42 6.02 -4.31 -8.78
CA GLU A 42 5.69 -4.48 -10.20
C GLU A 42 4.78 -5.68 -10.44
N ASP A 43 5.14 -6.84 -9.88
CA ASP A 43 4.37 -8.07 -10.03
C ASP A 43 2.99 -7.95 -9.39
N CYS A 44 2.90 -7.35 -8.19
CA CYS A 44 1.63 -7.06 -7.54
C CYS A 44 0.76 -6.12 -8.38
N THR A 45 1.35 -5.06 -8.96
CA THR A 45 0.62 -4.11 -9.83
C THR A 45 0.06 -4.83 -11.05
N ARG A 46 0.86 -5.68 -11.72
CA ARG A 46 0.45 -6.47 -12.88
C ARG A 46 -0.70 -7.43 -12.54
N HIS A 47 -0.64 -8.06 -11.37
CA HIS A 47 -1.70 -8.94 -10.86
C HIS A 47 -3.01 -8.17 -10.62
N LEU A 48 -2.95 -7.02 -9.95
CA LEU A 48 -4.13 -6.20 -9.67
C LEU A 48 -4.79 -5.67 -10.96
N MET A 49 -3.99 -5.34 -11.99
CA MET A 49 -4.53 -4.94 -13.28
C MET A 49 -5.24 -6.09 -14.00
N SER A 50 -4.64 -7.28 -14.01
CA SER A 50 -5.17 -8.45 -14.73
C SER A 50 -6.37 -9.11 -14.04
N GLU A 51 -6.27 -9.36 -12.73
CA GLU A 51 -7.26 -10.15 -11.98
C GLU A 51 -8.34 -9.28 -11.30
N HIS A 52 -8.05 -8.00 -11.06
CA HIS A 52 -8.97 -7.07 -10.37
C HIS A 52 -9.43 -5.90 -11.24
N ALA A 53 -9.10 -5.90 -12.54
CA ALA A 53 -9.50 -4.90 -13.53
C ALA A 53 -9.22 -3.44 -13.08
N MET A 54 -8.13 -3.25 -12.34
CA MET A 54 -7.72 -1.94 -11.84
C MET A 54 -6.96 -1.16 -12.91
N THR A 55 -7.10 0.17 -12.92
CA THR A 55 -6.18 1.02 -13.67
C THR A 55 -4.77 0.89 -13.06
N GLU A 56 -3.74 1.07 -13.88
CA GLU A 56 -2.35 0.99 -13.45
C GLU A 56 -2.06 1.89 -12.24
N ALA A 57 -2.48 3.16 -12.29
CA ALA A 57 -2.27 4.10 -11.18
C ALA A 57 -2.95 3.65 -9.87
N ARG A 58 -4.15 3.07 -9.95
CA ARG A 58 -4.87 2.58 -8.77
C ARG A 58 -4.24 1.28 -8.24
N ALA A 59 -3.79 0.41 -9.14
CA ALA A 59 -3.08 -0.82 -8.80
C ALA A 59 -1.73 -0.53 -8.12
N GLU A 60 -0.96 0.42 -8.66
CA GLU A 60 0.35 0.78 -8.11
C GLU A 60 0.24 1.41 -6.72
N LEU A 61 -0.74 2.30 -6.50
CA LEU A 61 -1.02 2.84 -5.17
C LEU A 61 -1.46 1.75 -4.18
N ALA A 62 -2.33 0.84 -4.60
CA ALA A 62 -2.77 -0.27 -3.75
C ALA A 62 -1.60 -1.20 -3.38
N ALA A 63 -0.71 -1.50 -4.32
CA ALA A 63 0.50 -2.28 -4.08
C ALA A 63 1.45 -1.57 -3.10
N LEU A 64 1.63 -0.24 -3.25
CA LEU A 64 2.46 0.55 -2.33
C LEU A 64 1.89 0.62 -0.92
N HIS A 65 0.59 0.85 -0.77
CA HIS A 65 -0.06 0.87 0.54
C HIS A 65 0.06 -0.49 1.23
N ALA A 66 -0.22 -1.59 0.50
CA ALA A 66 -0.05 -2.94 1.05
C ALA A 66 1.41 -3.24 1.43
N SER A 67 2.37 -2.82 0.60
CA SER A 67 3.79 -2.97 0.91
C SER A 67 4.20 -2.18 2.17
N ALA A 68 3.73 -0.93 2.31
CA ALA A 68 4.00 -0.10 3.47
C ALA A 68 3.34 -0.65 4.76
N GLU A 69 2.11 -1.15 4.66
CA GLU A 69 1.42 -1.83 5.75
C GLU A 69 2.25 -3.04 6.25
N LEU A 70 2.71 -3.89 5.35
CA LEU A 70 3.54 -5.05 5.69
C LEU A 70 4.90 -4.66 6.27
N GLU A 71 5.52 -3.59 5.75
CA GLU A 71 6.76 -3.04 6.30
C GLU A 71 6.54 -2.53 7.73
N SER A 72 5.43 -1.83 7.98
CA SER A 72 5.10 -1.25 9.28
C SER A 72 5.05 -2.29 10.41
N LEU A 73 4.68 -3.55 10.09
CA LEU A 73 4.68 -4.65 11.05
C LEU A 73 6.07 -4.93 11.67
N ASN A 74 7.14 -4.50 10.98
CA ASN A 74 8.52 -4.67 11.41
C ASN A 74 9.16 -3.36 11.90
N GLN A 75 8.40 -2.27 11.99
CA GLN A 75 8.90 -0.96 12.40
C GLN A 75 8.24 -0.50 13.69
N VAL A 76 9.03 0.11 14.57
CA VAL A 76 8.53 0.77 15.80
C VAL A 76 8.30 2.27 15.59
N ALA A 77 8.40 2.73 14.35
CA ALA A 77 8.20 4.10 13.94
C ALA A 77 6.94 4.24 13.09
N TRP A 78 6.24 5.37 13.23
CA TRP A 78 5.01 5.64 12.50
C TRP A 78 4.86 7.12 12.17
N LEU A 79 4.06 7.43 11.15
CA LEU A 79 3.72 8.81 10.81
C LEU A 79 2.59 9.29 11.72
N ASP A 80 2.83 10.37 12.47
CA ASP A 80 1.84 11.03 13.30
C ASP A 80 1.05 12.02 12.44
N LEU A 81 -0.02 11.52 11.83
CA LEU A 81 -0.88 12.31 10.94
C LEU A 81 -1.56 13.48 11.66
N SER A 82 -1.76 13.40 12.98
CA SER A 82 -2.37 14.48 13.77
C SER A 82 -1.43 15.66 14.00
N ALA A 83 -0.11 15.40 14.03
CA ALA A 83 0.92 16.42 14.13
C ALA A 83 1.48 16.86 12.76
N SER A 84 1.09 16.16 11.69
CA SER A 84 1.54 16.44 10.33
C SER A 84 0.65 17.46 9.63
N THR A 85 1.20 18.16 8.65
CA THR A 85 0.47 19.06 7.74
C THR A 85 0.89 18.78 6.29
N GLU A 86 0.31 19.53 5.35
CA GLU A 86 0.74 19.49 3.95
C GLU A 86 2.20 19.94 3.72
N HIS A 87 2.86 20.55 4.71
CA HIS A 87 4.23 21.06 4.59
C HIS A 87 5.25 20.33 5.47
N VAL A 88 4.78 19.55 6.45
CA VAL A 88 5.65 18.79 7.36
C VAL A 88 5.02 17.44 7.70
N VAL A 89 5.81 16.38 7.60
CA VAL A 89 5.43 15.05 8.05
C VAL A 89 6.18 14.76 9.35
N VAL A 90 5.45 14.35 10.39
CA VAL A 90 6.03 14.02 11.70
C VAL A 90 6.17 12.51 11.84
N LEU A 91 7.41 12.04 11.98
CA LEU A 91 7.71 10.66 12.34
C LEU A 91 7.81 10.54 13.86
N ARG A 92 7.19 9.51 14.43
CA ARG A 92 7.36 9.12 15.83
C ARG A 92 8.11 7.80 15.89
N THR A 93 8.82 7.60 16.99
CA THR A 93 9.41 6.30 17.35
C THR A 93 8.92 5.89 18.73
N ALA A 94 9.20 4.67 19.16
CA ALA A 94 8.88 4.20 20.51
C ALA A 94 9.34 5.13 21.65
N GLY A 95 10.36 5.98 21.41
CA GLY A 95 10.83 6.99 22.36
C GLY A 95 9.99 8.26 22.47
N GLY A 96 8.92 8.40 21.68
CA GLY A 96 7.92 9.47 21.79
C GLY A 96 8.32 10.84 21.22
N ALA A 97 9.61 11.12 21.05
CA ALA A 97 10.08 12.38 20.47
C ALA A 97 9.60 12.53 19.00
N PRO A 98 8.97 13.68 18.63
CA PRO A 98 8.59 13.95 17.25
C PRO A 98 9.82 14.28 16.42
N ILE A 99 9.91 13.68 15.23
CA ILE A 99 10.97 13.92 14.25
C ILE A 99 10.30 14.53 13.01
N PRO A 100 10.36 15.86 12.83
CA PRO A 100 9.73 16.51 11.68
C PRO A 100 10.58 16.36 10.42
N PHE A 101 9.92 16.11 9.29
CA PHE A 101 10.48 16.15 7.94
C PHE A 101 9.70 17.16 7.11
N THR A 102 10.36 18.25 6.71
CA THR A 102 9.79 19.20 5.76
C THR A 102 9.79 18.64 4.34
N VAL A 103 9.08 19.30 3.42
CA VAL A 103 9.17 18.98 1.99
C VAL A 103 10.63 18.99 1.49
N GLY A 104 11.45 19.96 1.95
CA GLY A 104 12.86 20.04 1.60
C GLY A 104 13.66 18.81 2.06
N ASP A 105 13.42 18.36 3.29
CA ASP A 105 14.07 17.15 3.85
C ASP A 105 13.68 15.89 3.06
N LEU A 106 12.39 15.77 2.70
CA LEU A 106 11.91 14.64 1.90
C LEU A 106 12.47 14.66 0.47
N LEU A 107 12.65 15.84 -0.13
CA LEU A 107 13.31 15.98 -1.43
C LEU A 107 14.80 15.57 -1.36
N ALA A 108 15.50 15.94 -0.29
CA ALA A 108 16.87 15.49 -0.07
C ALA A 108 16.95 13.96 0.13
N ALA A 109 16.03 13.40 0.93
CA ALA A 109 15.92 11.96 1.12
C ALA A 109 15.58 11.22 -0.19
N ARG A 110 14.76 11.82 -1.06
CA ARG A 110 14.44 11.30 -2.39
C ARG A 110 15.67 11.18 -3.27
N GLU A 111 16.56 12.16 -3.28
CA GLU A 111 17.81 12.06 -4.05
C GLU A 111 18.71 10.95 -3.50
N LEU A 112 18.82 10.82 -2.17
CA LEU A 112 19.55 9.70 -1.57
C LEU A 112 18.96 8.33 -1.94
N ALA A 113 17.62 8.21 -1.97
CA ALA A 113 16.94 7.00 -2.40
C ALA A 113 17.17 6.71 -3.89
N ARG A 114 17.24 7.75 -4.73
CA ARG A 114 17.56 7.66 -6.15
C ARG A 114 18.95 7.07 -6.36
N ASP A 115 19.95 7.62 -5.66
CA ASP A 115 21.34 7.18 -5.77
C ASP A 115 21.54 5.73 -5.34
N ARG A 116 20.69 5.24 -4.43
CA ARG A 116 20.67 3.85 -3.96
C ARG A 116 19.84 2.91 -4.85
N GLY A 117 19.22 3.41 -5.92
CA GLY A 117 18.32 2.64 -6.78
C GLY A 117 17.01 2.22 -6.10
N ALA A 118 16.67 2.80 -4.95
CA ALA A 118 15.47 2.48 -4.18
C ALA A 118 14.27 3.37 -4.53
N LEU A 119 14.48 4.45 -5.29
CA LEU A 119 13.42 5.37 -5.68
C LEU A 119 12.51 4.74 -6.74
N ARG A 120 11.21 4.67 -6.43
CA ARG A 120 10.15 4.37 -7.40
C ARG A 120 9.21 5.58 -7.52
N VAL A 121 8.96 6.02 -8.74
CA VAL A 121 8.01 7.10 -9.04
C VAL A 121 6.71 6.48 -9.53
N VAL A 122 5.62 6.75 -8.81
CA VAL A 122 4.26 6.39 -9.24
C VAL A 122 3.80 7.42 -10.25
N ASN A 123 3.67 7.02 -11.50
CA ASN A 123 3.12 7.89 -12.54
C ASN A 123 1.60 7.95 -12.39
N HIS A 124 1.13 8.80 -11.48
CA HIS A 124 -0.25 9.26 -11.55
C HIS A 124 -0.32 10.29 -12.68
N ARG A 125 -1.21 10.07 -13.66
CA ARG A 125 -1.59 11.14 -14.59
C ARG A 125 -2.00 12.33 -13.71
N PRO A 126 -1.44 13.55 -13.90
CA PRO A 126 -1.82 14.68 -13.07
C PRO A 126 -3.33 14.86 -13.18
N LEU A 127 -4.01 15.06 -12.04
CA LEU A 127 -5.37 15.59 -12.06
C LEU A 127 -5.32 16.87 -12.92
N PRO A 128 -6.21 17.05 -13.91
CA PRO A 128 -6.23 18.28 -14.68
C PRO A 128 -6.34 19.44 -13.69
N ALA A 129 -5.44 20.42 -13.81
CA ALA A 129 -5.51 21.63 -13.02
C ALA A 129 -6.92 22.19 -13.13
N VAL A 130 -7.58 22.38 -12.00
CA VAL A 130 -8.82 23.14 -11.93
C VAL A 130 -8.45 24.55 -12.36
N GLN A 131 -8.93 24.96 -13.54
CA GLN A 131 -8.85 26.35 -14.02
C GLN A 131 -9.86 27.21 -13.27
#